data_AF-A0A920W2L8-F1
#
_entry.id   AF-A0A920W2L8-F1
#
_cell.length_a   1.000
_cell.length_b   1.000
_cell.length_c   1.000
_cell.angle_alpha   90.00
_cell.angle_beta   90.00
_cell.angle_gamma   90.00
#
_symmetry.space_group_name_H-M   'P 1'
#
loop_
_entity.id
_entity.type
_entity.pdbx_description
1 polymer ?
#
loop_
_entity_poly.entity_id
_entity_poly.type
_entity_poly.pdbx_seq_one_letter_code
_entity_poly.pdbx_strand_id
1 'polypeptide(L)'
;MAFYRSQKAYKTASQKLKNLTHSKNIDSKEFASELSEILRGYIGDKLNMKGKAFTETEVEYKLKKLDYQTNQVNITRNLLEKCDTLQYAPESFENYQELLNETQGLIKSLEKNS
;
A
#
# COMPACT_ATOMS: atom_id res chain seq x y z
N MET A 1 -1.34 9.99 19.56
CA MET A 1 -0.51 8.77 19.38
C MET A 1 -0.60 8.19 17.97
N ALA A 2 -1.79 8.08 17.34
CA ALA A 2 -1.93 7.54 15.97
C ALA A 2 -1.18 8.36 14.90
N PHE A 3 -1.22 9.70 14.99
CA PHE A 3 -0.57 10.63 14.04
C PHE A 3 0.97 10.47 13.96
N TYR A 4 1.63 10.21 15.10
CA TYR A 4 3.09 9.97 15.10
C TYR A 4 3.45 8.61 14.51
N ARG A 5 2.57 7.60 14.67
CA ARG A 5 2.75 6.28 14.07
C ARG A 5 2.56 6.34 12.55
N SER A 6 1.55 7.07 12.07
CA SER A 6 1.32 7.26 10.64
C SER A 6 2.47 7.99 9.95
N GLN A 7 3.04 9.03 10.58
CA GLN A 7 4.17 9.76 9.98
C GLN A 7 5.45 8.91 9.89
N LYS A 8 5.73 8.08 10.92
CA LYS A 8 6.84 7.12 10.87
C LYS A 8 6.59 6.07 9.80
N ALA A 9 5.38 5.51 9.73
CA ALA A 9 4.99 4.55 8.71
C ALA A 9 5.11 5.12 7.30
N TYR A 10 4.70 6.38 7.08
CA TYR A 10 4.86 7.08 5.81
C TYR A 10 6.32 7.16 5.39
N LYS A 11 7.21 7.59 6.30
CA LYS A 11 8.66 7.67 6.03
C LYS A 11 9.24 6.30 5.71
N THR A 12 8.90 5.29 6.51
CA THR A 12 9.36 3.91 6.30
C THR A 12 8.86 3.35 4.97
N ALA A 13 7.59 3.51 4.65
CA ALA A 13 7.02 3.04 3.39
C ALA A 13 7.62 3.76 2.19
N SER A 14 7.80 5.08 2.26
CA SER A 14 8.44 5.86 1.20
C SER A 14 9.89 5.43 0.96
N GLN A 15 10.65 5.16 2.03
CA GLN A 15 12.02 4.68 1.90
C GLN A 15 12.08 3.28 1.28
N LYS A 16 11.21 2.36 1.73
CA LYS A 16 11.14 1.01 1.18
C LYS A 16 10.72 1.03 -0.30
N LEU A 17 9.73 1.85 -0.68
CA LEU A 17 9.33 2.00 -2.08
C LEU A 17 10.47 2.53 -2.96
N LYS A 18 11.27 3.49 -2.46
CA LYS A 18 12.46 3.95 -3.17
C LYS A 18 13.46 2.82 -3.38
N ASN A 19 13.75 2.05 -2.33
CA ASN A 19 14.68 0.93 -2.42
C ASN A 19 14.17 -0.11 -3.44
N LEU A 20 12.88 -0.45 -3.38
CA LEU A 20 12.22 -1.37 -4.31
C LEU A 20 12.29 -0.87 -5.76
N THR A 21 12.11 0.44 -5.98
CA THR A 21 12.23 1.08 -7.31
C THR A 21 13.66 1.02 -7.86
N HIS A 22 14.68 1.07 -6.99
CA HIS A 22 16.08 1.02 -7.39
C HIS A 22 16.64 -0.41 -7.51
N SER A 23 15.89 -1.42 -7.08
CA SER A 23 16.31 -2.82 -7.18
C SER A 23 16.20 -3.29 -8.63
N LYS A 24 17.34 -3.52 -9.28
CA LYS A 24 17.41 -3.90 -10.71
C LYS A 24 17.25 -5.40 -10.97
N ASN A 25 17.37 -6.24 -9.92
CA ASN A 25 17.41 -7.70 -10.03
C ASN A 25 16.41 -8.39 -9.09
N ILE A 26 15.35 -7.71 -8.68
CA ILE A 26 14.33 -8.32 -7.82
C ILE A 26 13.40 -9.19 -8.66
N ASP A 27 13.16 -10.42 -8.22
CA ASP A 27 12.21 -11.31 -8.87
C ASP A 27 10.78 -10.78 -8.70
N SER A 28 9.93 -10.98 -9.71
CA SER A 28 8.51 -10.56 -9.70
C SER A 28 7.75 -10.95 -8.43
N LYS A 29 8.01 -12.16 -7.91
CA LYS A 29 7.39 -12.67 -6.69
C LYS A 29 7.88 -11.92 -5.44
N GLU A 30 9.18 -11.65 -5.37
CA GLU A 30 9.78 -10.92 -4.25
C GLU A 30 9.33 -9.45 -4.27
N PHE A 31 9.26 -8.86 -5.47
CA PHE A 31 8.69 -7.53 -5.68
C PHE A 31 7.26 -7.42 -5.18
N ALA A 32 6.38 -8.36 -5.60
CA ALA A 32 4.99 -8.39 -5.19
C ALA A 32 4.85 -8.49 -3.66
N SER A 33 5.65 -9.38 -3.06
CA SER A 33 5.68 -9.57 -1.60
C SER A 33 6.13 -8.31 -0.87
N GLU A 34 7.24 -7.69 -1.30
CA GLU A 34 7.73 -6.45 -0.70
C GLU A 34 6.72 -5.31 -0.83
N LEU A 35 6.13 -5.13 -2.02
CA LEU A 35 5.16 -4.08 -2.25
C LEU A 35 3.91 -4.25 -1.38
N SER A 36 3.36 -5.47 -1.34
CA SER A 36 2.22 -5.83 -0.49
C SER A 36 2.54 -5.57 0.98
N GLU A 37 3.74 -5.95 1.44
CA GLU A 37 4.19 -5.68 2.79
C GLU A 37 4.30 -4.20 3.15
N ILE A 38 4.80 -3.38 2.22
CA ILE A 38 4.92 -1.94 2.40
C ILE A 38 3.55 -1.30 2.50
N LEU A 39 2.66 -1.62 1.56
CA LEU A 39 1.30 -1.09 1.49
C LEU A 39 0.50 -1.48 2.74
N ARG A 40 0.48 -2.77 3.08
CA ARG A 40 -0.22 -3.28 4.27
C ARG A 40 0.40 -2.76 5.57
N GLY A 41 1.72 -2.58 5.61
CA GLY A 41 2.39 -1.95 6.76
C GLY A 41 1.93 -0.51 6.98
N TYR A 42 1.93 0.31 5.91
CA TYR A 42 1.47 1.69 5.98
C TYR A 42 -0.01 1.80 6.35
N ILE A 43 -0.89 1.07 5.66
CA ILE A 43 -2.33 1.08 5.92
C ILE A 43 -2.62 0.61 7.35
N GLY A 44 -1.92 -0.43 7.81
CA GLY A 44 -2.07 -0.96 9.16
C GLY A 44 -1.75 0.10 10.22
N ASP A 45 -0.61 0.78 10.09
CA ASP A 45 -0.24 1.85 11.01
C ASP A 45 -1.16 3.08 10.88
N LYS A 46 -1.56 3.45 9.66
CA LYS A 46 -2.42 4.60 9.36
C LYS A 46 -3.83 4.43 9.94
N LEU A 47 -4.45 3.28 9.68
CA LEU A 47 -5.80 2.95 10.12
C LEU A 47 -5.82 2.33 11.53
N ASN A 48 -4.65 2.27 12.20
CA ASN A 48 -4.46 1.64 13.49
C ASN A 48 -5.07 0.22 13.53
N MET A 49 -4.82 -0.56 12.49
CA MET A 49 -5.17 -1.98 12.39
C MET A 49 -4.04 -2.81 13.00
N LYS A 50 -4.38 -3.88 13.71
CA LYS A 50 -3.39 -4.80 14.27
C LYS A 50 -2.99 -5.82 13.21
N GLY A 51 -1.71 -5.88 12.87
CA GLY A 51 -1.16 -6.80 11.87
C GLY A 51 -1.30 -6.31 10.43
N LYS A 52 -0.89 -7.17 9.48
CA LYS A 52 -0.96 -6.93 8.02
C LYS A 52 -2.02 -7.80 7.32
N ALA A 53 -2.67 -8.69 8.07
CA ALA A 53 -3.64 -9.66 7.59
C ALA A 53 -5.05 -9.05 7.62
N PHE A 54 -5.29 -8.08 6.76
CA PHE A 54 -6.61 -7.49 6.54
C PHE A 54 -6.95 -7.51 5.06
N THR A 55 -8.22 -7.59 4.73
CA THR A 55 -8.70 -7.62 3.33
C THR A 55 -8.92 -6.21 2.80
N GLU A 56 -8.99 -6.04 1.47
CA GLU A 56 -9.33 -4.76 0.85
C GLU A 56 -10.71 -4.25 1.31
N THR A 57 -11.65 -5.17 1.59
CA THR A 57 -12.98 -4.85 2.10
C THR A 57 -12.95 -4.28 3.51
N GLU A 58 -12.10 -4.81 4.40
CA GLU A 58 -11.92 -4.28 5.77
C GLU A 58 -11.29 -2.88 5.76
N VAL A 59 -10.31 -2.68 4.87
CA VAL A 59 -9.66 -1.38 4.68
C VAL A 59 -10.65 -0.35 4.14
N GLU A 60 -11.45 -0.72 3.14
CA GLU A 60 -12.51 0.12 2.60
C GLU A 60 -13.50 0.56 3.67
N TYR A 61 -14.00 -0.39 4.48
CA TYR A 61 -14.93 -0.09 5.55
C TYR A 61 -14.33 0.91 6.56
N LYS A 62 -13.06 0.72 6.95
CA LYS A 62 -12.37 1.65 7.84
C LYS A 62 -12.17 3.04 7.24
N LEU A 63 -11.76 3.13 5.98
CA LEU A 63 -11.56 4.40 5.29
C LEU A 63 -12.87 5.19 5.20
N LYS A 64 -13.97 4.52 4.81
CA LYS A 64 -15.31 5.12 4.80
C LYS A 64 -15.74 5.60 6.20
N LYS A 65 -15.45 4.83 7.24
CA LYS A 65 -15.74 5.20 8.63
C LYS A 65 -14.95 6.42 9.12
N LEU A 66 -13.76 6.66 8.55
CA LEU A 66 -12.91 7.80 8.83
C LEU A 66 -13.17 9.01 7.91
N ASP A 67 -14.28 8.98 7.14
CA ASP A 67 -14.70 10.06 6.23
C ASP A 67 -13.70 10.36 5.10
N TYR A 68 -12.91 9.35 4.69
CA TYR A 68 -12.08 9.46 3.49
C TYR A 68 -12.95 9.51 2.23
N GLN A 69 -12.49 10.25 1.22
CA GLN A 69 -13.19 10.36 -0.05
C GLN A 69 -13.32 9.01 -0.75
N THR A 70 -14.47 8.73 -1.37
CA THR A 70 -14.73 7.50 -2.14
C THR A 70 -13.63 7.20 -3.16
N ASN A 71 -13.04 8.24 -3.77
CA ASN A 71 -11.92 8.06 -4.68
C ASN A 71 -10.70 7.40 -3.99
N GLN A 72 -10.32 7.86 -2.81
CA GLN A 72 -9.19 7.31 -2.05
C GLN A 72 -9.48 5.88 -1.58
N VAL A 73 -10.72 5.62 -1.19
CA VAL A 73 -11.18 4.28 -0.82
C VAL A 73 -11.04 3.32 -2.00
N ASN A 74 -11.53 3.70 -3.18
CA ASN A 74 -11.46 2.89 -4.39
C ASN A 74 -10.02 2.65 -4.85
N ILE A 75 -9.17 3.69 -4.82
CA ILE A 75 -7.74 3.55 -5.17
C ILE A 75 -7.05 2.58 -4.20
N THR A 76 -7.32 2.70 -2.90
CA THR A 76 -6.74 1.81 -1.89
C THR A 76 -7.17 0.36 -2.10
N ARG A 77 -8.46 0.13 -2.35
CA ARG A 77 -9.03 -1.19 -2.61
C ARG A 77 -8.38 -1.83 -3.85
N ASN A 78 -8.36 -1.10 -4.95
CA ASN A 78 -7.79 -1.57 -6.22
C ASN A 78 -6.30 -1.90 -6.07
N LEU A 79 -5.53 -1.09 -5.34
CA LEU A 79 -4.12 -1.36 -5.11
C LEU A 79 -3.86 -2.63 -4.29
N LEU A 80 -4.67 -2.88 -3.26
CA LEU A 80 -4.59 -4.12 -2.48
C LEU A 80 -4.94 -5.34 -3.34
N GLU A 81 -6.01 -5.25 -4.13
CA GLU A 81 -6.44 -6.32 -5.03
C GLU A 81 -5.38 -6.63 -6.11
N LYS A 82 -4.76 -5.60 -6.68
CA LYS A 82 -3.61 -5.75 -7.60
C LYS A 82 -2.43 -6.43 -6.91
N CYS A 83 -2.08 -6.02 -5.68
CA CYS A 83 -0.99 -6.63 -4.92
C CYS A 83 -1.26 -8.11 -4.63
N ASP A 84 -2.49 -8.46 -4.28
CA ASP A 84 -2.87 -9.85 -4.01
C ASP A 84 -2.83 -10.68 -5.29
N THR A 85 -3.37 -10.15 -6.40
CA THR A 85 -3.29 -10.80 -7.73
C THR A 85 -1.85 -11.07 -8.12
N LEU A 86 -0.96 -10.09 -7.95
CA LEU A 86 0.47 -10.22 -8.18
C LEU A 86 1.16 -11.25 -7.28
N GLN A 87 0.71 -11.38 -6.04
CA GLN A 87 1.28 -12.35 -5.11
C GLN A 87 0.94 -13.80 -5.49
N TYR A 88 -0.23 -14.01 -6.11
CA TYR A 88 -0.67 -15.32 -6.61
C TYR A 88 -0.26 -15.59 -8.07
N ALA A 89 -0.20 -14.57 -8.92
CA ALA A 89 0.06 -14.67 -10.36
C ALA A 89 1.07 -13.60 -10.86
N PRO A 90 2.32 -13.58 -10.34
CA PRO A 90 3.30 -12.56 -10.67
C PRO A 90 3.69 -12.54 -12.16
N GLU A 91 3.65 -13.69 -12.84
CA GLU A 91 4.06 -13.81 -14.25
C GLU A 91 3.17 -13.04 -15.24
N SER A 92 1.94 -12.72 -14.84
CA SER A 92 0.98 -11.97 -15.66
C SER A 92 1.17 -10.45 -15.60
N PHE A 93 2.04 -9.96 -14.73
CA PHE A 93 2.17 -8.53 -14.45
C PHE A 93 3.39 -7.94 -15.14
N GLU A 94 3.15 -7.09 -16.15
CA GLU A 94 4.22 -6.44 -16.93
C GLU A 94 4.61 -5.06 -16.37
N ASN A 95 3.70 -4.37 -15.67
CA ASN A 95 3.85 -2.95 -15.31
C ASN A 95 4.12 -2.70 -13.81
N TYR A 96 5.18 -3.30 -13.28
CA TYR A 96 5.61 -3.08 -11.87
C TYR A 96 5.86 -1.60 -11.52
N GLN A 97 6.37 -0.81 -12.46
CA GLN A 97 6.60 0.63 -12.27
C GLN A 97 5.30 1.42 -12.10
N GLU A 98 4.25 1.06 -12.84
CA GLU A 98 2.94 1.70 -12.73
C GLU A 98 2.37 1.47 -11.34
N LEU A 99 2.43 0.23 -10.86
CA LEU A 99 1.95 -0.12 -9.52
C LEU A 99 2.74 0.56 -8.40
N LEU A 100 4.06 0.71 -8.56
CA LEU A 100 4.88 1.50 -7.65
C LEU A 100 4.44 2.96 -7.60
N ASN A 101 4.22 3.57 -8.77
CA ASN A 101 3.79 4.95 -8.88
C ASN A 101 2.41 5.17 -8.25
N GLU A 102 1.46 4.26 -8.52
CA GLU A 102 0.13 4.26 -7.91
C GLU A 102 0.24 4.14 -6.38
N THR A 103 1.04 3.21 -5.88
CA THR A 103 1.26 3.00 -4.44
C THR A 103 1.85 4.24 -3.77
N GLN A 104 2.89 4.84 -4.38
CA GLN A 104 3.47 6.09 -3.88
C GLN A 104 2.46 7.25 -3.90
N GLY A 105 1.64 7.34 -4.95
CA GLY A 105 0.59 8.33 -5.09
C GLY A 105 -0.47 8.19 -3.99
N LEU A 106 -0.91 6.96 -3.72
CA LEU A 106 -1.87 6.66 -2.66
C LEU A 106 -1.32 7.05 -1.29
N ILE A 107 -0.11 6.61 -0.94
CA ILE A 107 0.48 6.89 0.37
C ILE A 107 0.62 8.40 0.60
N LYS A 108 1.01 9.16 -0.44
CA LYS A 108 1.04 10.63 -0.38
C LYS A 108 -0.36 11.24 -0.22
N SER A 109 -1.36 10.70 -0.91
CA SER A 109 -2.75 11.17 -0.84
C SER A 109 -3.37 10.94 0.55
N LEU A 110 -3.15 9.76 1.12
CA LEU A 110 -3.59 9.41 2.48
C LEU A 110 -2.85 10.21 3.56
N GLU A 111 -1.60 10.58 3.32
CA GLU A 111 -0.86 11.43 4.26
C GLU A 111 -1.30 12.90 4.22
N LYS A 112 -1.65 13.43 3.05
CA LYS A 112 -2.15 14.81 2.92
C LYS A 112 -3.50 15.04 3.62
N ASN A 113 -4.32 14.00 3.76
CA ASN A 113 -5.65 14.07 4.38
C ASN A 113 -5.64 13.71 5.87
N SER A 114 -4.57 14.03 6.60
CA SER A 114 -4.32 13.52 7.96
C SER A 114 -3.86 14.55 8.94
#